data_AF-A0A6I3V0Y7-F1
#
_entry.id   AF-A0A6I3V0Y7-F1
#
_cell.length_a   1.000
_cell.length_b   1.000
_cell.length_c   1.000
_cell.angle_alpha   90.00
_cell.angle_beta   90.00
_cell.angle_gamma   90.00
#
_symmetry.space_group_name_H-M   'P 1'
#
loop_
_entity.id
_entity.type
_entity.pdbx_description
1 polymer ?
#
loop_
_entity_poly.entity_id
_entity_poly.type
_entity_poly.pdbx_seq_one_letter_code
_entity_poly.pdbx_strand_id
1 'polypeptide(L)' 'PEQINRIGYETVKELTGGRFRFIVATHVDKDHIHNHIILNSIDQNSDKKFMWDYKAEHNLRMVSDRLSKIAGAKIIEN' A
#
# COMPACT_ATOMS: atom_id res chain seq x y z
N PRO A 1 5.93 -0.67 15.26
CA PRO A 1 4.72 -0.91 14.42
C PRO A 1 4.43 0.24 13.44
N GLU A 2 4.73 1.45 13.89
CA GLU A 2 4.64 2.75 13.23
C GLU A 2 5.38 2.78 11.88
N GLN A 3 6.59 2.21 11.82
CA GLN A 3 7.34 2.13 10.56
C GLN A 3 6.62 1.27 9.52
N ILE A 4 6.06 0.12 9.94
CA ILE A 4 5.31 -0.76 9.05
C ILE A 4 4.02 -0.09 8.57
N ASN A 5 3.30 0.60 9.48
CA ASN A 5 2.14 1.40 9.13
C ASN A 5 2.50 2.48 8.10
N ARG A 6 3.56 3.25 8.36
CA ARG A 6 4.04 4.31 7.48
C ARG A 6 4.43 3.79 6.10
N ILE A 7 5.13 2.66 6.03
CA ILE A 7 5.47 2.03 4.74
C ILE A 7 4.18 1.71 3.98
N GLY A 8 3.21 1.02 4.61
CA GLY A 8 1.92 0.71 3.97
C GLY A 8 1.15 1.96 3.53
N TYR A 9 1.18 3.02 4.33
CA TYR A 9 0.55 4.31 4.00
C TYR A 9 1.18 4.96 2.77
N GLU A 10 2.50 5.10 2.74
CA GLU A 10 3.21 5.69 1.60
C GLU A 10 3.05 4.83 0.33
N THR A 11 3.03 3.49 0.46
CA THR A 11 2.79 2.58 -0.66
C THR A 11 1.45 2.88 -1.34
N VAL A 12 0.37 2.99 -0.58
CA VAL A 12 -0.97 3.21 -1.16
C VAL A 12 -1.14 4.65 -1.62
N LYS A 13 -0.59 5.61 -0.88
CA LYS A 13 -0.58 7.02 -1.30
C LYS A 13 0.08 7.18 -2.66
N GLU A 14 1.24 6.56 -2.87
CA GLU A 14 1.94 6.61 -4.15
C GLU A 14 1.21 5.84 -5.25
N LEU A 15 0.76 4.60 -4.97
CA LEU A 15 -0.01 3.78 -5.93
C LEU A 15 -1.25 4.53 -6.46
N THR A 16 -1.93 5.25 -5.58
CA THR A 16 -3.19 5.95 -5.89
C THR A 16 -2.98 7.40 -6.35
N GLY A 17 -1.74 7.91 -6.28
CA GLY A 17 -1.42 9.33 -6.48
C GLY A 17 -2.13 10.25 -5.47
N GLY A 18 -2.51 9.72 -4.30
CA GLY A 18 -3.26 10.45 -3.27
C GLY A 18 -4.70 10.83 -3.66
N ARG A 19 -5.25 10.28 -4.75
CA ARG A 19 -6.60 10.63 -5.24
C ARG A 19 -7.72 9.86 -4.56
N PHE A 20 -7.41 8.73 -3.95
CA PHE A 20 -8.40 7.84 -3.35
C PHE A 20 -8.28 7.90 -1.83
N ARG A 21 -9.40 7.81 -1.13
CA ARG A 21 -9.42 7.70 0.34
C ARG A 21 -9.09 6.28 0.74
N PHE A 22 -8.24 6.11 1.75
CA PHE A 22 -7.89 4.79 2.26
C PHE A 22 -7.55 4.84 3.75
N ILE A 23 -7.57 3.67 4.38
CA ILE A 23 -7.14 3.44 5.75
C ILE A 23 -6.07 2.36 5.74
N VAL A 24 -5.02 2.55 6.56
CA VAL A 24 -4.01 1.53 6.84
C VAL A 24 -4.05 1.21 8.33
N ALA A 25 -4.38 -0.04 8.65
CA ALA A 25 -4.39 -0.57 10.01
C ALA A 25 -3.28 -1.60 10.18
N THR A 26 -2.48 -1.50 11.24
CA THR A 26 -1.37 -2.42 11.49
C THR A 26 -1.71 -3.35 12.63
N HIS A 27 -1.62 -4.66 12.37
CA HIS A 27 -1.83 -5.71 13.34
C HIS A 27 -0.49 -6.19 13.91
N VAL A 28 -0.47 -6.43 15.22
CA VAL A 28 0.70 -6.85 16.01
C VAL A 28 0.39 -8.06 16.90
N ASP A 29 -0.77 -8.68 16.70
CA ASP A 29 -1.32 -9.78 17.49
C ASP A 29 -0.94 -11.18 16.94
N LYS A 30 -0.09 -11.23 15.91
CA LYS A 30 0.41 -12.44 15.25
C LYS A 30 1.94 -12.51 15.33
N ASP A 31 2.50 -13.66 14.95
CA ASP A 31 3.96 -13.87 14.85
C ASP A 31 4.65 -12.94 13.84
N HIS A 32 3.88 -12.20 13.04
CA HIS A 32 4.37 -11.20 12.11
C HIS A 32 3.49 -9.95 12.15
N ILE A 33 4.13 -8.80 11.99
CA ILE A 33 3.45 -7.50 11.86
C ILE A 33 2.98 -7.35 10.42
N HIS A 34 1.72 -7.02 10.20
CA HIS A 34 1.15 -6.82 8.88
C HIS A 34 0.19 -5.65 8.83
N ASN A 35 -0.03 -5.12 7.63
CA ASN A 35 -1.01 -4.07 7.37
C ASN A 35 -2.26 -4.65 6.71
N HIS A 36 -3.43 -4.22 7.18
CA HIS A 36 -4.66 -4.24 6.42
C HIS A 36 -4.88 -2.87 5.77
N ILE A 37 -5.23 -2.89 4.49
CA ILE A 37 -5.44 -1.69 3.70
C ILE A 37 -6.86 -1.74 3.15
N ILE A 38 -7.65 -0.73 3.48
CA ILE A 38 -9.00 -0.56 2.93
C ILE A 38 -8.96 0.69 2.05
N LEU A 39 -9.24 0.49 0.76
CA LEU A 39 -9.24 1.54 -0.25
C LEU A 39 -10.67 1.80 -0.74
N ASN A 40 -11.10 3.06 -0.72
CA ASN A 40 -12.31 3.45 -1.44
C ASN A 40 -11.98 3.43 -2.94
N SER A 41 -12.75 2.67 -3.71
CA SER A 41 -12.53 2.54 -5.15
C SER A 41 -12.92 3.77 -5.95
N ILE A 42 -13.53 4.80 -5.37
CA ILE A 42 -13.96 6.01 -6.10
C ILE A 42 -12.99 7.16 -5.79
N ASP A 43 -12.54 7.86 -6.84
CA ASP A 43 -11.69 9.04 -6.73
C ASP A 43 -12.40 10.12 -5.91
N GLN A 44 -11.68 10.79 -5.00
CA GLN A 44 -12.31 11.78 -4.13
C GLN A 44 -12.68 13.09 -4.86
N ASN A 45 -12.12 13.31 -6.05
CA ASN A 45 -12.32 14.51 -6.86
C ASN A 45 -13.08 14.22 -8.17
N SER A 46 -13.49 12.97 -8.43
CA SER A 46 -14.26 12.59 -9.61
C SER A 46 -15.01 11.27 -9.43
N ASP A 47 -15.86 10.95 -10.40
CA ASP A 47 -16.71 9.76 -10.37
C ASP A 47 -15.96 8.51 -10.87
N LYS A 48 -14.65 8.63 -11.11
CA LYS A 48 -13.83 7.58 -11.70
C LYS A 48 -13.50 6.51 -10.67
N LYS A 49 -13.57 5.25 -11.11
CA LYS A 49 -13.23 4.09 -10.31
C LYS A 49 -11.74 3.72 -10.43
N PHE A 50 -11.11 3.34 -9.32
CA PHE A 50 -9.81 2.68 -9.30
C PHE A 50 -9.94 1.31 -9.97
N MET A 51 -9.22 1.11 -11.06
CA MET A 51 -9.21 -0.16 -11.78
C MET A 51 -8.12 -1.04 -11.18
N TRP A 52 -8.55 -2.14 -10.55
CA TRP A 52 -7.65 -3.17 -10.09
C TRP A 52 -7.36 -4.16 -11.22
N ASP A 53 -6.36 -3.85 -12.03
CA ASP A 53 -5.88 -4.69 -13.12
C ASP A 53 -4.45 -5.20 -12.84
N TYR A 54 -3.92 -6.01 -13.76
CA TYR A 54 -2.56 -6.55 -13.65
C TYR A 54 -1.48 -5.47 -13.51
N LYS A 55 -1.69 -4.31 -14.15
CA LYS A 55 -0.75 -3.18 -14.06
C LYS A 55 -0.79 -2.56 -12.67
N ALA A 56 -1.98 -2.40 -12.07
CA ALA A 56 -2.14 -1.91 -10.71
C ALA A 56 -1.49 -2.87 -9.69
N GLU A 57 -1.68 -4.18 -9.85
CA GLU A 57 -1.06 -5.19 -9.01
C GLU A 57 0.48 -5.15 -9.11
N HIS A 58 1.02 -5.11 -10.33
CA HIS A 58 2.46 -5.00 -10.55
C HIS A 58 3.03 -3.72 -9.95
N ASN A 59 2.34 -2.58 -10.13
CA ASN A 59 2.74 -1.30 -9.55
C ASN A 59 2.72 -1.34 -8.03
N LEU A 60 1.73 -1.97 -7.40
CA LEU A 60 1.70 -2.14 -5.94
C LEU A 60 2.97 -2.85 -5.46
N ARG A 61 3.34 -3.96 -6.10
CA ARG A 61 4.57 -4.70 -5.76
C ARG A 61 5.80 -3.82 -5.89
N MET A 62 5.97 -3.18 -7.05
CA MET A 62 7.15 -2.33 -7.31
C MET A 62 7.30 -1.18 -6.32
N VAL A 63 6.19 -0.49 -5.98
CA VAL A 63 6.19 0.60 -5.00
C VAL A 63 6.48 0.06 -3.59
N SER A 64 5.82 -1.03 -3.20
CA SER A 64 6.02 -1.67 -1.89
C SER A 64 7.47 -2.12 -1.70
N ASP A 65 8.05 -2.81 -2.69
CA ASP A 65 9.42 -3.31 -2.64
C ASP A 65 10.43 -2.17 -2.57
N ARG A 66 10.23 -1.12 -3.38
CA ARG A 66 11.11 0.06 -3.36
C ARG A 66 11.10 0.74 -2.00
N LEU A 67 9.92 0.98 -1.41
CA LEU A 67 9.79 1.63 -0.11
C LEU A 67 10.34 0.75 1.03
N SER A 68 10.10 -0.57 0.95
CA SER A 68 10.64 -1.54 1.90
C SER A 68 12.17 -1.58 1.85
N LYS A 69 12.76 -1.56 0.64
CA LYS A 69 14.22 -1.50 0.45
C LYS A 69 14.83 -0.22 1.02
N ILE A 70 14.19 0.94 0.79
CA ILE A 70 14.62 2.22 1.39
C ILE A 70 14.59 2.15 2.92
N ALA A 71 13.60 1.47 3.48
CA ALA A 71 13.49 1.25 4.92
C ALA A 71 14.49 0.20 5.48
N GLY A 72 15.32 -0.41 4.64
CA GLY A 72 16.32 -1.41 5.03
C GLY A 72 15.79 -2.85 5.10
N ALA A 73 14.58 -3.12 4.61
CA ALA A 73 14.02 -4.47 4.60
C ALA A 73 14.60 -5.31 3.44
N LYS A 74 14.68 -6.62 3.67
CA LYS A 74 15.00 -7.60 2.64
C LYS A 74 13.79 -7.80 1.74
N ILE A 75 14.00 -7.73 0.42
CA ILE A 75 12.98 -8.08 -0.57
C ILE A 75 13.01 -9.59 -0.79
N ILE A 76 11.83 -10.20 -0.82
CA ILE A 76 11.67 -11.64 -1.06
C ILE A 76 11.42 -11.83 -2.55
N GLU A 77 12.15 -12.76 -3.15
CA GLU A 77 11.97 -13.16 -4.55
C GLU A 77 10.98 -14.34 -4.61
N ASN A 78 10.11 -14.34 -5.63
CA ASN A 78 9.15 -15.41 -5.90
C ASN A 78 9.69 -16.36 -6.98
#